data_AF-A0A7J2H7X5-F1
#
_entry.id   AF-A0A7J2H7X5-F1
#
_cell.length_a   1.000
_cell.length_b   1.000
_cell.length_c   1.000
_cell.angle_alpha   90.00
_cell.angle_beta   90.00
_cell.angle_gamma   90.00
#
_symmetry.space_group_name_H-M   'P 1'
#
loop_
_entity.id
_entity.type
_entity.pdbx_description
1 polymer ?
#
loop_
_entity_poly.entity_id
_entity_poly.type
_entity_poly.pdbx_seq_one_letter_code
_entity_poly.pdbx_strand_id
1 'polypeptide(L)'
;MKGKQESAPSTIDARYNTPLPIPPKTGDMFSELVKYSKRLELAALLRARGLYVRWHAYEYLLGLDGRIVGVLLLEPTKRVAWLYMARHVPRTAQEEVAKTVSSIIKELDPDMRIKVLRLSLE
;
A
#
# COMPACT_ATOMS: atom_id res chain seq x y z
N MET A 1 39.21 -25.21 -7.43
CA MET A 1 37.89 -24.73 -6.94
C MET A 1 37.40 -23.65 -7.91
N LYS A 2 36.36 -23.89 -8.70
CA LYS A 2 35.79 -22.90 -9.63
C LYS A 2 34.69 -22.10 -8.90
N GLY A 3 34.85 -20.79 -8.86
CA GLY A 3 33.89 -19.87 -8.23
C GLY A 3 32.53 -19.94 -8.92
N LYS A 4 31.47 -20.01 -8.11
CA LYS A 4 30.08 -19.87 -8.59
C LYS A 4 29.91 -18.44 -9.09
N GLN A 5 29.65 -18.27 -10.38
CA GLN A 5 29.08 -17.03 -10.90
C GLN A 5 27.61 -16.98 -10.45
N GLU A 6 27.29 -16.04 -9.56
CA GLU A 6 25.90 -15.68 -9.30
C GLU A 6 25.34 -15.03 -10.58
N SER A 7 24.34 -15.66 -11.18
CA SER A 7 23.59 -15.11 -12.31
C SER A 7 22.84 -13.86 -11.87
N ALA A 8 22.97 -12.78 -12.64
CA ALA A 8 22.21 -11.55 -12.42
C ALA A 8 20.69 -11.83 -12.35
N PRO A 9 19.93 -11.13 -11.48
CA PRO A 9 18.49 -11.32 -11.37
C PRO A 9 17.81 -11.03 -12.72
N SER A 10 16.90 -11.91 -13.15
CA SER A 10 16.23 -11.79 -14.44
C SER A 10 15.42 -10.49 -14.52
N THR A 11 15.60 -9.72 -15.59
CA THR A 11 14.85 -8.48 -15.85
C THR A 11 13.43 -8.71 -16.37
N ILE A 12 12.94 -9.96 -16.41
CA ILE A 12 11.63 -10.34 -16.95
C ILE A 12 10.88 -11.22 -15.95
N ASP A 13 9.58 -10.96 -15.74
CA ASP A 13 8.69 -11.87 -15.01
C ASP A 13 8.39 -13.08 -15.90
N ALA A 14 8.87 -14.26 -15.50
CA ALA A 14 8.71 -15.51 -16.25
C ALA A 14 7.24 -15.92 -16.47
N ARG A 15 6.29 -15.35 -15.71
CA ARG A 15 4.86 -15.66 -15.85
C ARG A 15 4.15 -14.83 -16.92
N TYR A 16 4.69 -13.65 -17.25
CA TYR A 16 3.98 -12.68 -18.09
C TYR A 16 4.83 -12.14 -19.25
N ASN A 17 6.10 -12.54 -19.36
CA ASN A 17 7.04 -12.05 -20.36
C ASN A 17 7.10 -10.51 -20.41
N THR A 18 6.91 -9.87 -19.26
CA THR A 18 6.95 -8.42 -19.10
C THR A 18 8.25 -8.01 -18.41
N PRO A 19 8.85 -6.87 -18.79
CA PRO A 19 9.98 -6.32 -18.06
C PRO A 19 9.59 -6.11 -16.60
N LEU A 20 10.41 -6.63 -15.67
CA LEU A 20 10.29 -6.26 -14.27
C LEU A 20 10.51 -4.75 -14.16
N PRO A 21 9.68 -4.03 -13.38
CA PRO A 21 9.91 -2.62 -13.14
C PRO A 21 11.33 -2.44 -12.61
N ILE A 22 12.11 -1.60 -13.28
CA ILE A 22 13.49 -1.30 -12.89
C ILE A 22 13.44 -0.75 -11.46
N PRO A 23 14.06 -1.43 -10.48
CA PRO A 23 14.08 -0.89 -9.13
C PRO A 23 14.82 0.45 -9.18
N PRO A 24 14.22 1.54 -8.64
CA PRO A 24 14.90 2.83 -8.61
C PRO A 24 16.20 2.70 -7.81
N LYS A 25 17.27 3.35 -8.28
CA LYS A 25 18.55 3.39 -7.57
C LYS A 25 18.35 3.98 -6.16
N THR A 26 18.82 3.29 -5.15
CA THR A 26 18.57 3.57 -3.73
C THR A 26 19.20 4.89 -3.26
N GLY A 27 18.44 5.67 -2.48
CA GLY A 27 18.89 6.86 -1.75
C GLY A 27 17.72 7.78 -1.37
N ASP A 28 17.14 7.58 -0.17
CA ASP A 28 16.30 8.46 0.66
C ASP A 28 15.08 9.23 0.11
N MET A 29 14.82 9.27 -1.20
CA MET A 29 13.76 10.13 -1.74
C MET A 29 12.38 9.47 -1.82
N PHE A 30 12.28 8.13 -1.80
CA PHE A 30 11.05 7.42 -2.14
C PHE A 30 10.65 6.37 -1.10
N SER A 31 9.34 6.21 -0.91
CA SER A 31 8.79 5.21 0.00
C SER A 31 9.11 3.78 -0.46
N GLU A 32 9.35 2.88 0.50
CA GLU A 32 9.47 1.43 0.27
C GLU A 32 8.22 0.85 -0.43
N LEU A 33 7.07 1.50 -0.30
CA LEU A 33 5.81 1.15 -0.98
C LEU A 33 5.86 1.38 -2.51
N VAL A 34 6.95 1.92 -3.06
CA VAL A 34 7.23 1.86 -4.52
C VAL A 34 7.50 0.43 -4.99
N LYS A 35 7.91 -0.47 -4.10
CA LYS A 35 8.16 -1.89 -4.40
C LYS A 35 6.85 -2.67 -4.42
N TYR A 36 6.65 -3.48 -5.46
CA TYR A 36 5.46 -4.34 -5.59
C TYR A 36 5.29 -5.29 -4.38
N SER A 37 6.38 -5.88 -3.90
CA SER A 37 6.37 -6.78 -2.74
C SER A 37 5.86 -6.08 -1.48
N LYS A 38 6.28 -4.84 -1.23
CA LYS A 38 5.81 -4.03 -0.09
C LYS A 38 4.34 -3.65 -0.19
N ARG A 39 3.84 -3.44 -1.41
CA ARG A 39 2.40 -3.22 -1.65
C ARG A 39 1.56 -4.47 -1.43
N LEU A 40 2.09 -5.64 -1.78
CA LEU A 40 1.47 -6.92 -1.49
C LEU A 40 1.45 -7.20 0.02
N GLU A 41 2.55 -6.90 0.72
CA GLU A 41 2.67 -6.98 2.18
C GLU A 41 1.65 -6.06 2.87
N LEU A 42 1.50 -4.81 2.44
CA LEU A 42 0.47 -3.90 2.93
C LEU A 42 -0.95 -4.50 2.76
N ALA A 43 -1.25 -5.05 1.58
CA ALA A 43 -2.54 -5.69 1.35
C ALA A 43 -2.78 -6.87 2.30
N ALA A 44 -1.75 -7.67 2.58
CA ALA A 44 -1.83 -8.80 3.49
C ALA A 44 -2.05 -8.35 4.94
N LEU A 45 -1.30 -7.35 5.41
CA LEU A 45 -1.41 -6.81 6.77
C LEU A 45 -2.78 -6.17 7.03
N LEU A 46 -3.30 -5.40 6.06
CA LEU A 46 -4.65 -4.83 6.16
C LEU A 46 -5.71 -5.93 6.30
N ARG A 47 -5.60 -7.01 5.50
CA ARG A 47 -6.50 -8.17 5.61
C ARG A 47 -6.38 -8.90 6.94
N ALA A 48 -5.15 -9.07 7.44
CA ALA A 48 -4.90 -9.69 8.74
C ALA A 48 -5.52 -8.91 9.90
N ARG A 49 -5.79 -7.60 9.73
CA ARG A 49 -6.53 -6.75 10.68
C ARG A 49 -8.04 -6.72 10.45
N GLY A 50 -8.58 -7.63 9.63
CA GLY A 50 -10.02 -7.79 9.42
C GLY A 50 -10.62 -6.92 8.30
N LEU A 51 -9.81 -6.15 7.58
CA LEU A 51 -10.31 -5.37 6.43
C LEU A 51 -10.43 -6.26 5.19
N TYR A 52 -11.53 -6.13 4.47
CA TYR A 52 -11.56 -6.51 3.06
C TYR A 52 -10.67 -5.55 2.26
N VAL A 53 -9.85 -6.09 1.35
CA VAL A 53 -8.94 -5.31 0.51
C VAL A 53 -8.95 -5.81 -0.92
N ARG A 54 -9.39 -4.95 -1.85
CA ARG A 54 -9.14 -5.12 -3.29
C ARG A 54 -8.06 -4.13 -3.71
N TRP A 55 -6.93 -4.67 -4.15
CA TRP A 55 -5.75 -3.90 -4.50
C TRP A 55 -5.61 -3.79 -6.02
N HIS A 56 -5.33 -2.57 -6.50
CA HIS A 56 -4.99 -2.28 -7.88
C HIS A 56 -3.87 -1.24 -7.92
N ALA A 57 -2.65 -1.65 -8.30
CA ALA A 57 -1.47 -0.79 -8.39
C ALA A 57 -1.14 -0.02 -7.09
N TYR A 58 -1.58 1.23 -6.94
CA TYR A 58 -1.36 2.07 -5.75
C TYR A 58 -2.66 2.38 -5.00
N GLU A 59 -3.77 1.81 -5.43
CA GLU A 59 -5.11 2.02 -4.89
C GLU A 59 -5.61 0.75 -4.18
N TYR A 60 -6.21 0.96 -3.01
CA TYR A 60 -6.73 -0.09 -2.16
C TYR A 60 -8.17 0.27 -1.80
N LEU A 61 -9.12 -0.49 -2.34
CA LEU A 61 -10.50 -0.43 -1.90
C LEU A 61 -10.61 -1.19 -0.57
N LEU A 62 -11.10 -0.51 0.46
CA LEU A 62 -11.21 -1.03 1.82
C LEU A 62 -12.67 -1.33 2.15
N GLY A 63 -12.91 -2.49 2.76
CA GLY A 63 -14.21 -2.86 3.30
C GLY A 63 -14.13 -3.38 4.73
N LEU A 64 -15.23 -3.23 5.46
CA LEU A 64 -15.43 -3.73 6.82
C LEU A 64 -16.90 -4.15 6.95
N ASP A 65 -17.17 -5.30 7.53
CA ASP A 65 -18.53 -5.85 7.75
C ASP A 65 -19.41 -5.83 6.49
N GLY A 66 -18.83 -6.24 5.35
CA GLY A 66 -19.54 -6.32 4.07
C GLY A 66 -19.80 -4.97 3.39
N ARG A 67 -19.30 -3.85 3.92
CA ARG A 67 -19.49 -2.51 3.37
C ARG A 67 -18.16 -1.92 2.91
N ILE A 68 -18.20 -1.12 1.84
CA ILE A 68 -17.04 -0.34 1.41
C ILE A 68 -16.88 0.85 2.36
N VAL A 69 -15.76 0.90 3.08
CA VAL A 69 -15.50 1.94 4.08
C VAL A 69 -14.60 3.07 3.59
N GLY A 70 -13.86 2.84 2.50
CA GLY A 70 -12.98 3.86 1.96
C GLY A 70 -12.03 3.36 0.88
N VAL A 71 -11.18 4.28 0.44
CA VAL A 71 -10.09 4.02 -0.50
C VAL A 71 -8.80 4.56 0.08
N LEU A 72 -7.76 3.75 0.09
CA LEU A 72 -6.39 4.17 0.36
C LEU A 72 -5.64 4.32 -0.97
N LEU A 73 -5.16 5.52 -1.25
CA LEU A 73 -4.33 5.86 -2.40
C LEU A 73 -2.90 6.15 -1.93
N LEU A 74 -1.93 5.43 -2.49
CA LEU A 74 -0.51 5.67 -2.21
C LEU A 74 0.11 6.57 -3.28
N GLU A 75 0.90 7.54 -2.84
CA GLU A 75 1.81 8.31 -3.67
C GLU A 75 3.25 8.12 -3.16
N PRO A 76 3.89 6.96 -3.43
CA PRO A 76 5.20 6.62 -2.87
C PRO A 76 6.31 7.61 -3.23
N THR A 77 6.21 8.24 -4.41
CA THR A 77 7.17 9.24 -4.90
C THR A 77 7.11 10.56 -4.12
N LYS A 78 5.99 10.82 -3.42
CA LYS A 78 5.80 12.01 -2.55
C LYS A 78 5.82 11.66 -1.06
N ARG A 79 6.00 10.37 -0.72
CA ARG A 79 5.81 9.79 0.63
C ARG A 79 4.51 10.31 1.27
N VAL A 80 3.41 10.23 0.52
CA VAL A 80 2.05 10.51 1.02
C VAL A 80 1.14 9.30 0.78
N ALA A 81 0.29 9.02 1.76
CA ALA A 81 -0.83 8.10 1.66
C ALA A 81 -2.13 8.85 1.97
N TRP A 82 -3.09 8.80 1.05
CA TRP A 82 -4.39 9.41 1.21
C TRP A 82 -5.42 8.35 1.56
N LEU A 83 -6.12 8.52 2.67
CA LEU A 83 -7.21 7.66 3.09
C LEU A 83 -8.53 8.42 2.99
N TYR A 84 -9.33 8.06 2.00
CA TYR A 84 -10.66 8.62 1.77
C TYR A 84 -11.70 7.74 2.44
N MET A 85 -12.40 8.28 3.44
CA MET A 85 -13.43 7.57 4.20
C MET A 85 -14.82 7.83 3.62
N ALA A 86 -15.59 6.76 3.45
CA ALA A 86 -16.94 6.84 2.93
C ALA A 86 -17.90 7.48 3.96
N ARG A 87 -18.74 8.40 3.49
CA ARG A 87 -19.65 9.21 4.32
C ARG A 87 -20.61 8.38 5.18
N HIS A 88 -21.08 7.25 4.65
CA HIS A 88 -22.07 6.40 5.32
C HIS A 88 -21.50 5.59 6.49
N VAL A 89 -20.17 5.61 6.68
CA VAL A 89 -19.50 4.90 7.77
C VAL A 89 -19.60 5.74 9.04
N PRO A 90 -20.03 5.19 10.19
CA PRO A 90 -20.04 5.89 11.46
C PRO A 90 -18.67 6.48 11.82
N ARG A 91 -18.66 7.65 12.47
CA ARG A 91 -17.41 8.37 12.78
C ARG A 91 -16.41 7.54 13.60
N THR A 92 -16.90 6.77 14.56
CA THR A 92 -16.10 5.85 15.39
C THR A 92 -15.42 4.79 14.53
N ALA A 93 -16.15 4.11 13.66
CA ALA A 93 -15.60 3.13 12.74
C ALA A 93 -14.59 3.77 11.76
N GLN A 94 -14.84 5.00 11.30
CA GLN A 94 -13.86 5.71 10.48
C GLN A 94 -12.53 5.93 11.21
N GLU A 95 -12.58 6.26 12.49
CA GLU A 95 -11.41 6.50 13.33
C GLU A 95 -10.63 5.21 13.62
N GLU A 96 -11.33 4.10 13.85
CA GLU A 96 -10.71 2.78 14.03
C GLU A 96 -10.02 2.30 12.76
N VAL A 97 -10.67 2.42 11.60
CA VAL A 97 -10.05 2.10 10.30
C VAL A 97 -8.85 3.00 10.04
N ALA A 98 -8.98 4.31 10.26
CA ALA A 98 -7.88 5.26 10.07
C ALA A 98 -6.68 4.94 10.98
N LYS A 99 -6.92 4.62 12.26
CA LYS A 99 -5.89 4.21 13.21
C LYS A 99 -5.18 2.93 12.75
N THR A 100 -5.95 1.94 12.31
CA THR A 100 -5.45 0.65 11.84
C THR A 100 -4.57 0.80 10.60
N VAL A 101 -5.08 1.49 9.57
CA VAL A 101 -4.36 1.78 8.33
C VAL A 101 -3.08 2.57 8.62
N SER A 102 -3.18 3.60 9.48
CA SER A 102 -2.02 4.44 9.82
C SER A 102 -0.93 3.65 10.53
N SER A 103 -1.30 2.78 11.48
CA SER A 103 -0.36 1.92 12.19
C SER A 103 0.41 1.01 11.24
N ILE A 104 -0.27 0.36 10.29
CA ILE A 104 0.38 -0.56 9.33
C ILE A 104 1.29 0.21 8.37
N ILE A 105 0.83 1.36 7.85
CA ILE A 105 1.65 2.18 6.94
C ILE A 105 2.92 2.64 7.66
N LYS A 106 2.82 3.05 8.93
CA LYS A 106 3.98 3.47 9.73
C LYS A 106 4.94 2.33 10.07
N GLU A 107 4.44 1.10 10.18
CA GLU A 107 5.27 -0.09 10.34
C GLU A 107 6.10 -0.36 9.06
N LEU A 108 5.50 -0.16 7.88
CA LEU A 108 6.17 -0.40 6.60
C LEU A 108 7.05 0.77 6.14
N ASP A 109 6.67 2.00 6.44
CA ASP A 109 7.40 3.23 6.13
C ASP A 109 7.12 4.30 7.21
N PRO A 110 8.01 4.42 8.21
CA PRO A 110 7.86 5.37 9.32
C PRO A 110 7.72 6.83 8.89
N ASP A 111 8.28 7.22 7.74
CA ASP A 111 8.26 8.61 7.27
C ASP A 111 7.06 8.93 6.39
N MET A 112 6.27 7.92 5.99
CA MET A 112 5.08 8.11 5.14
C MET A 112 4.08 9.04 5.84
N ARG A 113 3.70 10.13 5.17
CA ARG A 113 2.68 11.05 5.69
C ARG A 113 1.29 10.52 5.33
N ILE A 114 0.42 10.39 6.32
CA ILE A 114 -0.93 9.87 6.10
C ILE A 114 -1.93 11.02 6.23
N LYS A 115 -2.78 11.20 5.22
CA LYS A 115 -3.83 12.21 5.17
C LYS A 115 -5.18 11.54 5.10
N VAL A 116 -6.03 11.78 6.10
CA VAL A 116 -7.37 11.20 6.18
C VAL A 116 -8.38 12.25 5.75
N LEU A 117 -9.12 11.97 4.68
CA LEU A 117 -10.24 12.79 4.21
C LEU A 117 -11.54 12.08 4.49
N ARG A 118 -12.48 12.82 5.06
CA ARG A 118 -13.84 12.36 5.31
C ARG A 118 -14.73 13.12 4.35
N LEU A 119 -15.37 12.40 3.44
CA LEU A 119 -16.20 13.03 2.42
C LEU A 119 -17.49 13.55 3.06
N SER A 120 -17.71 14.86 3.00
CA SER A 120 -18.99 15.54 3.26
C SER A 120 -19.54 16.09 1.95
N LEU A 121 -20.87 16.12 1.79
CA LEU A 121 -21.51 16.95 0.76
C LEU A 121 -21.92 18.27 1.42
N GLU A 122 -21.58 19.37 0.76
CA GLU A 122 -22.15 20.70 1.01
C GLU A 122 -23.65 20.71 0.70
#